data_AF-A0A0D3IB49-F1
#
_entry.id   AF-A0A0D3IB49-F1
#
_cell.length_a   1.000
_cell.length_b   1.000
_cell.length_c   1.000
_cell.angle_alpha   90.00
_cell.angle_beta   90.00
_cell.angle_gamma   90.00
#
_symmetry.space_group_name_H-M   'P 1'
#
loop_
_entity.id
_entity.type
_entity.pdbx_description
1 polymer ?
#
loop_
_entity_poly.entity_id
_entity_poly.type
_entity_poly.pdbx_seq_one_letter_code
_entity_poly.pdbx_strand_id
1 'polypeptide(L)'
;WQRKLLRKSGCEPFGVRRELFGEAGGEAGMALVRGAALVVGLHTDEVTEAIVDAALAARTPFAVVPCCVFSRLFPGRRLRSGRPVTSHPSLVAYLLEKHPAVRSARLGFAGKDVVVFCTDYGAPSDAAHLMCAPCDEG
;
A
#
# COMPACT_ATOMS: atom_id res chain seq x y z
N TRP A 1 10.07 19.98 -7.42
CA TRP A 1 8.95 20.66 -8.11
C TRP A 1 7.63 20.49 -7.36
N GLN A 2 7.20 19.26 -7.04
CA GLN A 2 5.96 18.98 -6.26
C GLN A 2 5.85 19.72 -4.90
N ARG A 3 6.92 19.80 -4.08
CA ARG A 3 6.85 20.52 -2.77
C ARG A 3 6.51 22.01 -2.89
N LYS A 4 6.98 22.68 -3.95
CA LYS A 4 6.66 24.11 -4.19
C LYS A 4 5.20 24.29 -4.62
N LEU A 5 4.66 23.34 -5.37
CA LEU A 5 3.26 23.34 -5.80
C LEU A 5 2.33 23.03 -4.63
N LEU A 6 2.63 22.02 -3.80
CA LEU A 6 1.86 21.68 -2.60
C LEU A 6 1.83 22.81 -1.57
N ARG A 7 2.94 23.57 -1.42
CA ARG A 7 2.96 24.75 -0.55
C ARG A 7 2.12 25.91 -1.10
N LYS A 8 1.89 25.96 -2.41
CA LYS A 8 1.10 27.00 -3.07
C LYS A 8 -0.38 26.64 -3.19
N SER A 9 -0.77 25.38 -2.99
CA SER A 9 -2.15 24.92 -3.16
C SER A 9 -3.07 25.25 -1.98
N GLY A 10 -2.55 25.83 -0.89
CA GLY A 10 -3.35 26.17 0.29
C GLY A 10 -3.83 24.96 1.11
N CYS A 11 -3.42 23.74 0.74
CA CYS A 11 -3.68 22.54 1.53
C CYS A 11 -2.88 22.60 2.85
N GLU A 12 -3.44 22.02 3.91
CA GLU A 12 -2.76 21.78 5.19
C GLU A 12 -1.31 21.29 4.96
N PRO A 13 -0.33 21.78 5.75
CA PRO A 13 1.07 21.47 5.52
C PRO A 13 1.32 19.96 5.63
N PHE A 14 1.68 19.34 4.51
CA PHE A 14 2.15 17.95 4.51
C PHE A 14 3.39 17.80 5.40
N GLY A 15 3.37 16.80 6.28
CA GLY A 15 4.52 16.39 7.05
C GLY A 15 5.41 15.43 6.26
N VAL A 16 6.73 15.49 6.47
CA VAL A 16 7.62 14.39 6.11
C VAL A 16 8.00 13.66 7.39
N ARG A 17 7.89 12.34 7.38
CA ARG A 17 8.37 11.46 8.45
C ARG A 17 9.44 10.54 7.88
N ARG A 18 10.42 10.17 8.69
CA ARG A 18 11.51 9.25 8.33
C ARG A 18 11.49 8.08 9.29
N GLU A 19 10.51 7.21 9.10
CA GLU A 19 10.32 6.02 9.91
C GLU A 19 10.40 4.78 9.02
N LEU A 20 10.96 3.70 9.58
CA LEU A 20 10.92 2.38 8.96
C LEU A 20 9.61 1.68 9.36
N PHE A 21 9.01 0.94 8.44
CA PHE A 21 7.78 0.17 8.64
C PHE A 21 7.93 -1.23 8.03
N GLY A 22 6.98 -2.14 8.32
CA GLY A 22 7.07 -3.54 7.91
C GLY A 22 8.12 -4.31 8.72
N GLU A 23 8.74 -5.33 8.13
CA GLU A 23 9.70 -6.21 8.83
C GLU A 23 10.94 -5.47 9.38
N ALA A 24 11.41 -4.43 8.67
CA ALA A 24 12.54 -3.61 9.10
C ALA A 24 12.14 -2.46 10.04
N GLY A 25 10.84 -2.32 10.32
CA GLY A 25 10.26 -1.18 11.04
C GLY A 25 10.07 -1.40 12.53
N GLY A 26 9.86 -0.29 13.24
CA GLY A 26 9.48 -0.27 14.65
C GLY A 26 8.05 0.21 14.87
N GLU A 27 7.65 0.26 16.14
CA GLU A 27 6.30 0.68 16.54
C GLU A 27 5.94 2.09 16.03
N ALA A 28 6.90 3.02 15.97
CA ALA A 28 6.66 4.37 15.45
C ALA A 28 6.21 4.39 13.98
N GLY A 29 6.84 3.59 13.12
CA GLY A 29 6.45 3.47 11.71
C GLY A 29 5.11 2.77 11.55
N MET A 30 4.87 1.70 12.31
CA MET A 30 3.58 0.99 12.29
C MET A 30 2.44 1.85 12.85
N ALA A 31 2.71 2.73 13.81
CA ALA A 31 1.73 3.70 14.32
C ALA A 31 1.30 4.70 13.24
N LEU A 32 2.24 5.15 12.38
CA LEU A 32 1.90 5.99 11.23
C LEU A 32 0.99 5.25 10.24
N VAL A 33 1.27 3.96 9.98
CA VAL A 33 0.46 3.13 9.09
C VAL A 33 -0.94 2.93 9.67
N ARG A 34 -1.08 2.59 10.96
CA ARG A 34 -2.38 2.41 11.64
C ARG A 34 -3.20 3.70 11.71
N GLY A 35 -2.54 4.84 11.91
CA GLY A 35 -3.22 6.14 12.00
C GLY A 35 -3.60 6.76 10.65
N ALA A 36 -3.15 6.18 9.53
CA ALA A 36 -3.47 6.67 8.21
C ALA A 36 -4.86 6.21 7.75
N ALA A 37 -5.59 7.09 7.05
CA ALA A 37 -6.81 6.69 6.35
C ALA A 37 -6.53 5.80 5.13
N LEU A 38 -5.35 5.97 4.51
CA LEU A 38 -4.92 5.24 3.32
C LEU A 38 -3.39 5.27 3.20
N VAL A 39 -2.79 4.15 2.82
CA VAL A 39 -1.37 4.09 2.42
C VAL A 39 -1.26 3.99 0.89
N VAL A 40 -0.52 4.91 0.27
CA VAL A 40 -0.35 4.94 -1.18
C VAL A 40 1.11 4.77 -1.57
N GLY A 41 1.38 3.83 -2.47
CA GLY A 41 2.70 3.59 -3.05
C GLY A 41 2.68 3.73 -4.57
N LEU A 42 3.20 4.84 -5.09
CA LEU A 42 3.32 5.09 -6.53
C LEU A 42 4.78 4.86 -6.95
N HIS A 43 5.03 3.79 -7.72
CA HIS A 43 6.36 3.42 -8.18
C HIS A 43 7.35 3.22 -7.01
N THR A 44 6.97 2.35 -6.07
CA THR A 44 7.75 2.07 -4.87
C THR A 44 8.79 0.98 -5.13
N ASP A 45 9.92 1.40 -5.68
CA ASP A 45 11.05 0.52 -5.93
C ASP A 45 11.47 -0.19 -4.64
N GLU A 46 11.71 -1.50 -4.74
CA GLU A 46 12.12 -2.42 -3.67
C GLU A 46 11.12 -2.60 -2.50
N VAL A 47 10.30 -1.60 -2.17
CA VAL A 47 9.46 -1.58 -0.96
C VAL A 47 7.98 -1.83 -1.20
N THR A 48 7.58 -2.15 -2.45
CA THR A 48 6.16 -2.41 -2.79
C THR A 48 5.53 -3.47 -1.87
N GLU A 49 6.24 -4.57 -1.63
CA GLU A 49 5.74 -5.64 -0.76
C GLU A 49 5.65 -5.19 0.70
N ALA A 50 6.65 -4.49 1.22
CA ALA A 50 6.66 -4.01 2.60
C ALA A 50 5.50 -3.06 2.90
N ILE A 51 5.08 -2.24 1.93
CA ILE A 51 3.88 -1.39 2.05
C ILE A 51 2.62 -2.23 2.19
N VAL A 52 2.47 -3.24 1.33
CA VAL A 52 1.33 -4.16 1.40
C VAL A 52 1.31 -4.86 2.75
N ASP A 53 2.44 -5.41 3.20
CA ASP A 53 2.51 -6.15 4.46
C ASP A 53 2.22 -5.30 5.68
N ALA A 54 2.77 -4.09 5.72
CA ALA A 54 2.49 -3.16 6.80
C ALA A 54 1.00 -2.76 6.82
N ALA A 55 0.40 -2.48 5.66
CA ALA A 55 -1.01 -2.13 5.55
C ALA A 55 -1.92 -3.31 5.95
N LEU A 56 -1.61 -4.53 5.49
CA LEU A 56 -2.33 -5.75 5.86
C LEU A 56 -2.26 -5.99 7.38
N ALA A 57 -1.07 -5.88 7.98
CA ALA A 57 -0.86 -6.06 9.42
C ALA A 57 -1.59 -5.00 10.25
N ALA A 58 -1.64 -3.76 9.76
CA ALA A 58 -2.35 -2.66 10.40
C ALA A 58 -3.86 -2.64 10.11
N ARG A 59 -4.33 -3.47 9.16
CA ARG A 59 -5.68 -3.40 8.56
C ARG A 59 -6.01 -2.01 8.01
N THR A 60 -5.00 -1.29 7.53
CA THR A 60 -5.16 0.04 6.93
C THR A 60 -5.44 -0.12 5.43
N PRO A 61 -6.40 0.61 4.84
CA PRO A 61 -6.58 0.63 3.40
C PRO A 61 -5.28 0.98 2.68
N PHE A 62 -5.06 0.39 1.50
CA PHE A 62 -3.88 0.70 0.69
C PHE A 62 -4.15 0.66 -0.81
N ALA A 63 -3.29 1.36 -1.57
CA ALA A 63 -3.18 1.24 -3.01
C ALA A 63 -1.71 1.37 -3.44
N VAL A 64 -1.18 0.37 -4.13
CA VAL A 64 0.19 0.35 -4.64
C VAL A 64 0.26 0.04 -6.13
N VAL A 65 1.18 0.67 -6.84
CA VAL A 65 1.46 0.36 -8.25
C VAL A 65 2.77 -0.41 -8.35
N PRO A 66 2.75 -1.76 -8.40
CA PRO A 66 3.95 -2.57 -8.59
C PRO A 66 4.58 -2.28 -9.96
N CYS A 67 5.87 -1.92 -9.97
CA CYS A 67 6.63 -1.64 -11.18
C CYS A 67 7.66 -2.73 -11.51
N CYS A 68 8.62 -2.94 -10.60
CA CYS A 68 9.81 -3.78 -10.77
C CYS A 68 9.76 -4.99 -9.82
N VAL A 69 10.14 -6.16 -10.34
CA VAL A 69 10.06 -7.42 -9.58
C VAL A 69 11.24 -7.61 -8.64
N PHE A 70 12.41 -7.09 -9.02
CA PHE A 70 13.67 -7.25 -8.30
C PHE A 70 13.94 -8.71 -7.91
N SER A 71 13.75 -9.66 -8.83
CA SER A 71 13.83 -11.11 -8.55
C SER A 71 15.18 -11.58 -8.01
N ARG A 72 16.27 -10.84 -8.29
CA ARG A 72 17.59 -11.07 -7.70
C ARG A 72 17.69 -10.63 -6.23
N LEU A 73 16.98 -9.57 -5.86
CA LEU A 73 16.93 -9.06 -4.49
C LEU A 73 15.92 -9.85 -3.63
N PHE A 74 14.84 -10.34 -4.26
CA PHE A 74 13.80 -11.14 -3.61
C PHE A 74 13.68 -12.55 -4.21
N PRO A 75 14.76 -13.35 -4.20
CA PRO A 75 14.78 -14.67 -4.81
C PRO A 75 13.87 -15.68 -4.10
N GLY A 76 13.41 -15.37 -2.88
CA GLY A 76 12.51 -16.19 -2.07
C GLY A 76 11.02 -16.05 -2.39
N ARG A 77 10.60 -15.04 -3.16
CA ARG A 77 9.17 -14.84 -3.47
C ARG A 77 8.61 -16.01 -4.28
N ARG A 78 7.53 -16.61 -3.78
CA ARG A 78 6.81 -17.71 -4.43
C ARG A 78 5.32 -17.44 -4.44
N LEU A 79 4.67 -17.73 -5.56
CA LEU A 79 3.22 -17.88 -5.59
C LEU A 79 2.82 -19.07 -4.71
N ARG A 80 1.56 -19.13 -4.27
CA ARG A 80 0.98 -20.28 -3.55
C ARG A 80 1.17 -21.60 -4.31
N SER A 81 1.24 -21.54 -5.64
CA SER A 81 1.54 -22.69 -6.49
C SER A 81 3.01 -23.15 -6.43
N GLY A 82 3.87 -22.52 -5.63
CA GLY A 82 5.31 -22.78 -5.57
C GLY A 82 6.15 -22.18 -6.70
N ARG A 83 5.54 -21.48 -7.67
CA ARG A 83 6.27 -20.87 -8.79
C ARG A 83 7.02 -19.60 -8.36
N PRO A 84 8.24 -19.34 -8.89
CA PRO A 84 8.99 -18.14 -8.56
C PRO A 84 8.36 -16.87 -9.15
N VAL A 85 8.49 -15.77 -8.42
CA VAL A 85 8.00 -14.45 -8.84
C VAL A 85 9.12 -13.72 -9.59
N THR A 86 9.12 -13.83 -10.92
CA THR A 86 10.19 -13.28 -11.79
C THR A 86 9.68 -12.30 -12.84
N SER A 87 8.37 -12.12 -12.95
CA SER A 87 7.72 -11.23 -13.91
C SER A 87 6.73 -10.30 -13.22
N HIS A 88 6.45 -9.15 -13.83
CA HIS A 88 5.48 -8.19 -13.30
C HIS A 88 4.08 -8.81 -13.07
N PRO A 89 3.51 -9.62 -13.99
CA PRO A 89 2.26 -10.33 -13.71
C PRO A 89 2.34 -11.29 -12.52
N SER A 90 3.46 -12.01 -12.36
CA SER A 90 3.64 -12.87 -11.18
C SER A 90 3.78 -12.09 -9.88
N LEU A 91 4.34 -10.87 -9.92
CA LEU A 91 4.38 -9.98 -8.75
C LEU A 91 2.98 -9.52 -8.37
N VAL A 92 2.17 -9.10 -9.34
CA VAL A 92 0.77 -8.73 -9.09
C VAL A 92 0.01 -9.91 -8.48
N ALA A 93 0.11 -11.10 -9.08
CA ALA A 93 -0.53 -12.31 -8.55
C ALA A 93 -0.06 -12.64 -7.13
N TYR A 94 1.24 -12.52 -6.87
CA TYR A 94 1.83 -12.72 -5.55
C TYR A 94 1.23 -11.78 -4.49
N LEU A 95 1.07 -10.49 -4.81
CA LEU A 95 0.47 -9.51 -3.90
C LEU A 95 -1.03 -9.78 -3.68
N LEU A 96 -1.77 -10.18 -4.72
CA LEU A 96 -3.18 -10.59 -4.61
C LEU A 96 -3.34 -11.82 -3.69
N GLU A 97 -2.39 -12.74 -3.71
CA GLU A 97 -2.40 -13.95 -2.88
C GLU A 97 -2.12 -13.66 -1.39
N LYS A 98 -1.69 -12.45 -1.00
CA LYS A 98 -1.41 -12.15 0.42
C LYS A 98 -2.67 -12.05 1.27
N HIS A 99 -3.81 -11.65 0.71
CA HIS A 99 -5.07 -11.58 1.46
C HIS A 99 -6.31 -11.64 0.53
N PRO A 100 -7.38 -12.37 0.90
CA PRO A 100 -8.57 -12.57 0.03
C PRO A 100 -9.36 -11.29 -0.27
N ALA A 101 -9.15 -10.19 0.46
CA ALA A 101 -9.78 -8.90 0.19
C ALA A 101 -8.97 -8.02 -0.78
N VAL A 102 -7.72 -8.39 -1.10
CA VAL A 102 -6.87 -7.62 -2.02
C VAL A 102 -7.39 -7.77 -3.45
N ARG A 103 -7.39 -6.67 -4.19
CA ARG A 103 -7.90 -6.55 -5.56
C ARG A 103 -6.87 -5.85 -6.44
N SER A 104 -7.10 -5.89 -7.75
CA SER A 104 -6.32 -5.13 -8.72
C SER A 104 -7.20 -4.48 -9.79
N ALA A 105 -6.78 -3.33 -10.29
CA ALA A 105 -7.41 -2.63 -11.41
C ALA A 105 -6.34 -1.98 -12.31
N ARG A 106 -6.73 -1.53 -13.51
CA ARG A 106 -5.87 -0.71 -14.37
C ARG A 106 -6.24 0.77 -14.23
N LEU A 107 -5.22 1.62 -14.13
CA LEU A 107 -5.37 3.08 -13.98
C LEU A 107 -5.36 3.83 -15.31
N GLY A 108 -4.99 3.18 -16.42
CA GLY A 108 -5.12 3.77 -17.76
C GLY A 108 -4.06 4.81 -18.14
N PHE A 109 -2.90 4.81 -17.47
CA PHE A 109 -1.76 5.65 -17.84
C PHE A 109 -0.62 4.85 -18.50
N ALA A 110 0.30 5.53 -19.18
CA ALA A 110 1.42 4.88 -19.85
C ALA A 110 2.43 4.27 -18.84
N GLY A 111 2.89 3.05 -19.13
CA GLY A 111 3.84 2.33 -18.28
C GLY A 111 3.17 1.23 -17.44
N LYS A 112 3.60 1.06 -16.19
CA LYS A 112 3.02 0.09 -15.26
C LYS A 112 1.76 0.68 -14.62
N ASP A 113 0.60 0.26 -15.13
CA ASP A 113 -0.69 0.88 -14.82
C ASP A 113 -1.59 0.03 -13.91
N VAL A 114 -1.12 -1.14 -13.50
CA VAL A 114 -1.87 -2.01 -12.58
C VAL A 114 -1.69 -1.52 -11.16
N VAL A 115 -2.80 -1.17 -10.51
CA VAL A 115 -2.85 -0.92 -9.07
C VAL A 115 -3.30 -2.19 -8.34
N VAL A 116 -2.65 -2.50 -7.22
CA VAL A 116 -3.07 -3.50 -6.25
C VAL A 116 -3.54 -2.77 -5.00
N PHE A 117 -4.74 -3.08 -4.51
CA PHE A 117 -5.36 -2.30 -3.44
C PHE A 117 -6.25 -3.15 -2.53
N CYS A 118 -6.54 -2.62 -1.35
CA CYS A 118 -7.51 -3.16 -0.41
C CYS A 118 -8.18 -1.97 0.29
N THR A 119 -9.51 -1.87 0.19
CA THR A 119 -10.29 -0.77 0.80
C THR A 119 -11.03 -1.21 2.07
N ASP A 120 -11.33 -2.50 2.17
CA ASP A 120 -11.99 -3.10 3.32
C ASP A 120 -11.40 -4.51 3.50
N TYR A 121 -11.18 -4.89 4.75
CA TYR A 121 -10.66 -6.19 5.13
C TYR A 121 -11.77 -7.17 5.54
N GLY A 122 -13.04 -6.76 5.38
CA GLY A 122 -14.20 -7.41 5.97
C GLY A 122 -14.28 -7.13 7.47
N ALA A 123 -15.44 -7.39 8.07
CA ALA A 123 -15.60 -7.28 9.51
C ALA A 123 -14.52 -8.12 10.22
N PRO A 124 -13.74 -7.54 11.15
CA PRO A 124 -13.18 -8.35 12.21
C PRO A 124 -14.36 -9.05 12.90
N SER A 125 -14.17 -10.21 13.51
CA SER A 125 -15.24 -10.82 14.31
C SER A 125 -15.69 -9.97 15.51
N ASP A 126 -15.20 -8.75 15.67
CA ASP A 126 -15.80 -7.70 16.49
C ASP A 126 -15.64 -6.33 15.83
N ALA A 127 -16.77 -5.69 15.53
CA ALA A 127 -16.86 -4.38 14.92
C ALA A 127 -16.54 -3.29 15.95
N ALA A 128 -15.46 -2.56 15.74
CA ALA A 128 -15.33 -1.22 16.26
C ALA A 128 -14.39 -0.39 15.39
N HIS A 129 -14.88 0.80 15.02
CA HIS A 129 -14.10 1.97 14.66
C HIS A 129 -13.71 2.16 13.19
N LEU A 130 -14.70 2.53 12.37
CA LEU A 130 -14.55 3.58 11.35
C LEU A 130 -15.94 4.10 10.97
N MET A 131 -16.54 4.90 11.87
CA MET A 131 -17.58 5.84 11.46
C MET A 131 -16.89 7.18 11.26
N CYS A 132 -16.70 7.54 9.98
CA CYS A 132 -16.42 8.92 9.62
C CYS A 132 -17.63 9.74 10.06
N ALA A 133 -17.43 10.74 10.94
CA ALA A 133 -18.48 11.68 11.28
C ALA A 133 -18.89 12.46 10.01
N PRO A 134 -20.19 12.69 9.77
CA PRO A 134 -20.62 13.47 8.63
C PRO A 134 -20.04 14.89 8.73
N CYS A 135 -19.45 15.37 7.64
CA CYS A 135 -19.02 16.75 7.51
C CYS A 135 -20.28 17.63 7.48
N ASP A 136 -20.45 18.53 8.45
CA ASP A 136 -21.49 19.57 8.41
C ASP A 136 -21.21 20.51 7.23
N GLU A 137 -22.18 20.63 6.32
CA GLU A 137 -22.17 21.65 5.27
C GLU A 137 -22.65 22.97 5.85
N GLY A 138 -21.77 23.98 5.85
CA GLY A 138 -22.06 25.38 6.20
C GLY A 138 -21.70 26.30 5.06
#